data_AF-A0AAU9X9A8-F1
#
_entry.id   AF-A0AAU9X9A8-F1
#
_cell.length_a   1.000
_cell.length_b   1.000
_cell.length_c   1.000
_cell.angle_alpha   90.00
_cell.angle_beta   90.00
_cell.angle_gamma   90.00
#
_symmetry.space_group_name_H-M   'P 1'
#
loop_
_entity.id
_entity.type
_entity.pdbx_description
1 polymer ?
#
loop_
_entity_poly.entity_id
_entity_poly.type
_entity_poly.pdbx_seq_one_letter_code
_entity_poly.pdbx_strand_id
1 'polypeptide(L)'
;MSESAAFLFLLLSTGLSLVSCKVGVCNTTYFISNGQQCQREMIKNLMTNPNTNCSYEYEREKSCLKTHVATCMSTFVVQVTSLLLHQLYHCGDLTYQPSMVNKLILGKIKCKDEAFMDTEFCWEYFRDKLNSNRSDPSLCREYALAKHCINEKVMANCEICSSLVRDHYNPFCANKSDPLMVTNGCQDLAKPLPCSSSSVYKTALECERIFLKSFMENDKTDCGPALTTLKSCLDEQLSQRCKDDSNNRRVVADIRKAVMAVLRGPRFFCDAVNLRTIDLDFKARPTIPCKANFFPEMEKCAEPVRMEFNAQNGIGGEFCSKFRTALNCSNGVQKSFCEFDESVVGMIQRSYSSFCVDGTSTGGEGRNNTASSTSASFAFLSAFVFQVPMLLDAINSILFSVQY
;
A
#
# COMPACT_ATOMS: atom_id res chain seq x y z
N MET A 1 8.31 -38.90 51.91
CA MET A 1 6.92 -38.91 51.41
C MET A 1 6.93 -37.99 50.20
N SER A 2 7.14 -38.51 48.98
CA SER A 2 6.11 -39.11 48.10
C SER A 2 4.95 -38.10 47.93
N GLU A 3 4.65 -37.55 46.75
CA GLU A 3 4.54 -38.22 45.46
C GLU A 3 5.17 -37.43 44.30
N SER A 4 5.95 -38.16 43.50
CA SER A 4 6.27 -37.88 42.11
C SER A 4 5.04 -38.04 41.21
N ALA A 5 5.15 -37.43 40.03
CA ALA A 5 4.59 -37.87 38.74
C ALA A 5 3.49 -36.99 38.13
N ALA A 6 3.93 -35.99 37.36
CA ALA A 6 3.33 -35.65 36.06
C ALA A 6 4.24 -34.67 35.30
N PHE A 7 5.49 -35.06 35.05
CA PHE A 7 6.24 -34.57 33.89
C PHE A 7 6.17 -35.67 32.83
N LEU A 8 5.69 -35.30 31.64
CA LEU A 8 5.59 -36.08 30.40
C LEU A 8 4.59 -37.24 30.37
N PHE A 9 3.43 -36.99 29.74
CA PHE A 9 3.07 -37.71 28.51
C PHE A 9 2.06 -36.87 27.70
N LEU A 10 2.58 -36.28 26.61
CA LEU A 10 1.93 -36.10 25.31
C LEU A 10 0.46 -35.63 25.23
N LEU A 11 0.33 -34.37 24.79
CA LEU A 11 -0.52 -33.91 23.68
C LEU A 11 -1.90 -34.56 23.57
N LEU A 12 -2.95 -33.75 23.78
CA LEU A 12 -4.13 -33.73 22.92
C LEU A 12 -4.88 -32.41 23.07
N SER A 13 -4.70 -31.58 22.04
CA SER A 13 -5.72 -30.77 21.37
C SER A 13 -6.57 -29.78 22.18
N THR A 14 -6.40 -28.51 21.80
CA THR A 14 -7.33 -27.38 21.98
C THR A 14 -7.40 -26.77 23.38
N GLY A 15 -6.73 -25.63 23.53
CA GLY A 15 -6.91 -24.75 24.66
C GLY A 15 -6.04 -23.53 24.44
N LEU A 16 -6.52 -22.59 23.62
CA LEU A 16 -5.95 -21.25 23.53
C LEU A 16 -5.80 -20.74 24.97
N SER A 17 -4.57 -20.67 25.47
CA SER A 17 -4.26 -19.73 26.54
C SER A 17 -4.42 -18.34 25.92
N LEU A 18 -5.64 -17.80 26.03
CA LEU A 18 -5.89 -16.37 25.93
C LEU A 18 -5.10 -15.73 27.06
N VAL A 19 -3.82 -15.48 26.82
CA VAL A 19 -3.04 -14.58 27.65
C VAL A 19 -3.79 -13.26 27.57
N SER A 20 -4.51 -12.93 28.64
CA SER A 20 -5.10 -11.63 28.82
C SER A 20 -3.96 -10.65 28.99
N CYS A 21 -3.44 -10.14 27.87
CA CYS A 21 -2.44 -9.10 27.87
C CYS A 21 -3.01 -7.91 28.66
N LYS A 22 -2.27 -7.40 29.64
CA LYS A 22 -2.60 -6.16 30.32
C LYS A 22 -1.84 -5.01 29.68
N VAL A 23 -2.48 -3.86 29.61
CA VAL A 23 -1.88 -2.59 29.20
C VAL A 23 -1.86 -1.71 30.45
N GLY A 24 -0.74 -1.73 31.16
CA GLY A 24 -0.65 -1.19 32.51
C GLY A 24 -1.63 -1.88 33.47
N VAL A 25 -2.55 -1.13 34.07
CA VAL A 25 -3.59 -1.68 34.97
C VAL A 25 -4.84 -2.18 34.23
N CYS A 26 -5.02 -1.81 32.96
CA CYS A 26 -6.17 -2.19 32.16
C CYS A 26 -5.97 -3.56 31.50
N ASN A 27 -7.07 -4.31 31.30
CA ASN A 27 -7.05 -5.43 30.37
C ASN A 27 -7.10 -4.92 28.91
N THR A 28 -6.63 -5.74 27.96
CA THR A 28 -6.55 -5.35 26.54
C THR A 28 -7.92 -4.99 25.97
N THR A 29 -8.99 -5.73 26.29
CA THR A 29 -10.34 -5.46 25.79
C THR A 29 -10.82 -4.06 26.19
N TYR A 30 -10.65 -3.69 27.46
CA TYR A 30 -11.01 -2.37 27.99
C TYR A 30 -10.17 -1.27 27.34
N PHE A 31 -8.86 -1.51 27.19
CA PHE A 31 -7.98 -0.54 26.55
C PHE A 31 -8.39 -0.26 25.10
N ILE A 32 -8.66 -1.31 24.32
CA ILE A 32 -9.07 -1.20 22.92
C ILE A 32 -10.47 -0.57 22.79
N SER A 33 -11.47 -1.06 23.53
CA SER A 33 -12.87 -0.64 23.36
C SER A 33 -13.10 0.84 23.70
N ASN A 34 -12.48 1.33 24.77
CA ASN A 34 -12.57 2.75 25.15
C ASN A 34 -11.71 3.64 24.26
N GLY A 35 -10.57 3.14 23.75
CA GLY A 35 -9.80 3.86 22.72
C GLY A 35 -10.62 4.05 21.44
N GLN A 36 -11.31 2.99 21.00
CA GLN A 36 -12.24 3.06 19.86
C GLN A 36 -13.42 4.00 20.12
N GLN A 37 -13.89 4.15 21.37
CA GLN A 37 -14.97 5.08 21.69
C GLN A 37 -14.64 6.53 21.32
N CYS A 38 -13.40 6.99 21.57
CA CYS A 38 -12.96 8.33 21.20
C CYS A 38 -13.13 8.61 19.69
N GLN A 39 -12.70 7.65 18.85
CA GLN A 39 -12.86 7.67 17.40
C GLN A 39 -14.32 7.67 16.97
N ARG A 40 -15.16 6.83 17.60
CA ARG A 40 -16.60 6.74 17.29
C ARG A 40 -17.30 8.07 17.51
N GLU A 41 -16.95 8.79 18.58
CA GLU A 41 -17.48 10.13 18.87
C GLU A 41 -17.06 11.15 17.81
N MET A 42 -15.77 11.19 17.45
CA MET A 42 -15.27 12.06 16.37
C MET A 42 -15.99 11.81 15.05
N ILE A 43 -16.05 10.56 14.59
CA ILE A 43 -16.69 10.23 13.30
C ILE A 43 -18.19 10.51 13.32
N LYS A 44 -18.87 10.24 14.44
CA LYS A 44 -20.29 10.57 14.59
C LYS A 44 -20.52 12.07 14.48
N ASN A 45 -19.69 12.90 15.14
CA ASN A 45 -19.81 14.35 15.06
C ASN A 45 -19.54 14.86 13.65
N LEU A 46 -18.51 14.34 12.98
CA LEU A 46 -18.22 14.67 11.58
C LEU A 46 -19.38 14.31 10.65
N MET A 47 -20.04 13.18 10.88
CA MET A 47 -21.21 12.78 10.12
C MET A 47 -22.41 13.70 10.36
N THR A 48 -22.74 14.02 11.61
CA THR A 48 -24.02 14.67 11.94
C THR A 48 -23.97 16.20 11.96
N ASN A 49 -22.81 16.81 12.15
CA ASN A 49 -22.68 18.26 12.28
C ASN A 49 -21.94 18.85 11.06
N PRO A 50 -22.65 19.40 10.06
CA PRO A 50 -22.03 19.91 8.83
C PRO A 50 -21.06 21.08 9.09
N ASN A 51 -21.22 21.81 10.20
CA ASN A 51 -20.37 22.94 10.56
C ASN A 51 -19.14 22.55 11.39
N THR A 52 -19.05 21.29 11.86
CA THR A 52 -17.85 20.86 12.56
C THR A 52 -16.71 20.67 11.57
N ASN A 53 -15.52 21.14 11.93
CA ASN A 53 -14.31 20.92 11.17
C ASN A 53 -13.55 19.72 11.73
N CYS A 54 -12.76 19.07 10.88
CA CYS A 54 -12.04 17.88 11.26
C CYS A 54 -11.01 18.15 12.38
N SER A 55 -10.22 19.23 12.26
CA SER A 55 -9.18 19.58 13.22
C SER A 55 -9.69 19.72 14.66
N TYR A 56 -10.87 20.29 14.83
CA TYR A 56 -11.52 20.46 16.12
C TYR A 56 -11.92 19.11 16.74
N GLU A 57 -12.56 18.23 15.96
CA GLU A 57 -12.92 16.90 16.45
C GLU A 57 -11.69 16.02 16.70
N TYR A 58 -10.61 16.20 15.93
CA TYR A 58 -9.35 15.49 16.11
C TYR A 58 -8.64 15.88 17.43
N GLU A 59 -8.61 17.16 17.80
CA GLU A 59 -8.06 17.56 19.11
C GLU A 59 -8.92 17.05 20.27
N ARG A 60 -10.25 16.94 20.08
CA ARG A 60 -11.13 16.28 21.07
C ARG A 60 -10.84 14.79 21.19
N GLU A 61 -10.66 14.09 20.08
CA GLU A 61 -10.25 12.68 20.08
C GLU A 61 -8.92 12.49 20.80
N LYS A 62 -7.91 13.29 20.47
CA LYS A 62 -6.59 13.27 21.12
C LYS A 62 -6.68 13.50 22.62
N SER A 63 -7.52 14.45 23.07
CA SER A 63 -7.77 14.68 24.50
C SER A 63 -8.45 13.49 25.17
N CYS A 64 -9.45 12.89 24.51
CA CYS A 64 -10.13 11.69 24.96
C CYS A 64 -9.13 10.52 25.12
N LEU A 65 -8.32 10.25 24.10
CA LEU A 65 -7.30 9.20 24.11
C LEU A 65 -6.25 9.42 25.19
N LYS A 66 -5.77 10.67 25.36
CA LYS A 66 -4.79 11.00 26.41
C LYS A 66 -5.36 10.69 27.80
N THR A 67 -6.61 11.06 28.03
CA THR A 67 -7.29 10.78 29.31
C THR A 67 -7.45 9.28 29.51
N HIS A 68 -7.94 8.56 28.50
CA HIS A 68 -8.10 7.10 28.54
C HIS A 68 -6.78 6.37 28.81
N VAL A 69 -5.72 6.69 28.05
CA VAL A 69 -4.40 6.08 28.25
C VAL A 69 -3.86 6.36 29.66
N ALA A 70 -4.06 7.57 30.18
CA ALA A 70 -3.65 7.93 31.54
C ALA A 70 -4.39 7.13 32.64
N THR A 71 -5.61 6.63 32.37
CA THR A 71 -6.30 5.73 33.31
C THR A 71 -5.67 4.33 33.37
N CYS A 72 -5.03 3.91 32.28
CA CYS A 72 -4.42 2.58 32.17
C CYS A 72 -2.93 2.56 32.53
N MET A 73 -2.20 3.67 32.33
CA MET A 73 -0.77 3.77 32.63
C MET A 73 -0.35 5.20 32.93
N SER A 74 0.69 5.36 33.76
CA SER A 74 1.27 6.67 34.12
C SER A 74 2.47 7.07 33.26
N THR A 75 3.16 6.10 32.66
CA THR A 75 4.31 6.33 31.78
C THR A 75 3.92 6.23 30.32
N PHE A 76 4.67 6.91 29.44
CA PHE A 76 4.49 6.87 27.98
C PHE A 76 3.11 7.31 27.46
N VAL A 77 2.28 7.98 28.27
CA VAL A 77 0.92 8.40 27.88
C VAL A 77 0.92 9.13 26.55
N VAL A 78 1.79 10.12 26.38
CA VAL A 78 1.89 10.93 25.15
C VAL A 78 2.25 10.07 23.94
N GLN A 79 3.22 9.17 24.08
CA GLN A 79 3.71 8.33 22.99
C GLN A 79 2.68 7.27 22.60
N VAL A 80 2.04 6.62 23.57
CA VAL A 80 0.98 5.65 23.31
C VAL A 80 -0.23 6.33 22.68
N THR A 81 -0.64 7.51 23.16
CA THR A 81 -1.69 8.31 22.52
C THR A 81 -1.31 8.66 21.07
N SER A 82 -0.07 9.06 20.82
CA SER A 82 0.41 9.36 19.48
C SER A 82 0.33 8.14 18.56
N LEU A 83 0.77 6.96 19.02
CA LEU A 83 0.67 5.71 18.25
C LEU A 83 -0.80 5.34 17.94
N LEU A 84 -1.71 5.50 18.90
CA LEU A 84 -3.14 5.26 18.68
C LEU A 84 -3.71 6.20 17.62
N LEU A 85 -3.35 7.48 17.65
CA LEU A 85 -3.81 8.47 16.67
C LEU A 85 -3.38 8.15 15.23
N HIS A 86 -2.27 7.41 15.02
CA HIS A 86 -1.87 6.96 13.69
C HIS A 86 -2.74 5.83 13.13
N GLN A 87 -3.38 5.06 14.02
CA GLN A 87 -4.27 3.96 13.64
C GLN A 87 -5.72 4.43 13.48
N LEU A 88 -6.06 5.54 14.10
CA LEU A 88 -7.38 6.16 14.07
C LEU A 88 -7.50 7.11 12.87
N TYR A 89 -8.72 7.53 12.57
CA TYR A 89 -8.97 8.48 11.49
C TYR A 89 -8.35 9.83 11.87
N HIS A 90 -7.67 10.45 10.92
CA HIS A 90 -7.07 11.75 11.09
C HIS A 90 -7.41 12.65 9.90
N CYS A 91 -7.25 13.95 10.11
CA CYS A 91 -7.72 15.00 9.20
C CYS A 91 -6.81 15.27 7.99
N GLY A 92 -5.87 14.38 7.72
CA GLY A 92 -4.78 14.58 6.74
C GLY A 92 -3.40 14.55 7.39
N ASP A 93 -2.37 14.49 6.54
CA ASP A 93 -0.92 14.69 6.76
C ASP A 93 -0.34 14.23 8.12
N LEU A 94 -0.81 13.08 8.62
CA LEU A 94 -0.21 12.45 9.78
C LEU A 94 0.83 11.45 9.30
N THR A 95 2.10 11.81 9.45
CA THR A 95 3.23 10.95 9.08
C THR A 95 3.90 10.40 10.33
N TYR A 96 4.01 9.07 10.38
CA TYR A 96 4.77 8.41 11.43
C TYR A 96 6.27 8.68 11.25
N GLN A 97 6.90 9.16 12.32
CA GLN A 97 8.35 9.33 12.37
C GLN A 97 8.94 8.32 13.36
N PRO A 98 9.77 7.37 12.91
CA PRO A 98 10.44 6.42 13.79
C PRO A 98 11.25 7.17 14.86
N SER A 99 11.13 6.74 16.11
CA SER A 99 11.91 7.29 17.23
C SER A 99 12.40 6.18 18.13
N MET A 100 13.48 6.42 18.88
CA MET A 100 14.00 5.44 19.84
C MET A 100 12.95 5.04 20.89
N VAL A 101 12.13 6.00 21.33
CA VAL A 101 11.05 5.76 22.29
C VAL A 101 9.95 4.92 21.66
N ASN A 102 9.55 5.20 20.42
CA ASN A 102 8.56 4.37 19.72
C ASN A 102 9.10 2.95 19.52
N LYS A 103 10.35 2.78 19.09
CA LYS A 103 10.97 1.45 18.96
C LYS A 103 10.95 0.65 20.25
N LEU A 104 11.21 1.30 21.39
CA LEU A 104 11.09 0.67 22.72
C LEU A 104 9.66 0.22 23.01
N ILE A 105 8.66 1.09 22.77
CA ILE A 105 7.24 0.77 22.99
C ILE A 105 6.77 -0.35 22.06
N LEU A 106 7.07 -0.23 20.77
CA LEU A 106 6.71 -1.20 19.74
C LEU A 106 7.36 -2.57 20.00
N GLY A 107 8.61 -2.59 20.45
CA GLY A 107 9.28 -3.82 20.88
C GLY A 107 8.56 -4.54 22.02
N LYS A 108 7.91 -3.81 22.94
CA LYS A 108 7.13 -4.42 24.04
C LYS A 108 5.83 -5.07 23.57
N ILE A 109 5.18 -4.49 22.57
CA ILE A 109 3.97 -5.06 21.95
C ILE A 109 4.28 -5.94 20.73
N LYS A 110 5.57 -6.20 20.49
CA LYS A 110 6.09 -7.00 19.37
C LYS A 110 5.53 -6.54 18.02
N CYS A 111 5.57 -5.23 17.81
CA CYS A 111 5.21 -4.57 16.57
C CYS A 111 6.46 -3.95 15.92
N LYS A 112 6.40 -3.80 14.59
CA LYS A 112 7.38 -3.03 13.83
C LYS A 112 6.84 -1.64 13.47
N ASP A 113 7.73 -0.74 13.06
CA ASP A 113 7.41 0.64 12.67
C ASP A 113 6.40 0.67 11.50
N GLU A 114 6.48 -0.29 10.58
CA GLU A 114 5.63 -0.44 9.39
C GLU A 114 4.14 -0.62 9.71
N ALA A 115 3.78 -0.98 10.94
CA ALA A 115 2.39 -0.99 11.39
C ALA A 115 1.77 0.42 11.40
N PHE A 116 2.59 1.48 11.50
CA PHE A 116 2.16 2.88 11.66
C PHE A 116 2.57 3.77 10.48
N MET A 117 3.37 3.26 9.55
CA MET A 117 3.74 3.98 8.33
C MET A 117 2.60 4.00 7.32
N ASP A 118 2.49 5.07 6.55
CA ASP A 118 1.52 5.29 5.47
C ASP A 118 0.07 4.95 5.85
N THR A 119 -0.34 5.21 7.10
CA THR A 119 -1.73 5.00 7.54
C THR A 119 -2.67 6.01 6.89
N GLU A 120 -2.14 7.18 6.52
CA GLU A 120 -2.88 8.17 5.73
C GLU A 120 -3.50 7.59 4.47
N PHE A 121 -2.75 6.74 3.75
CA PHE A 121 -3.20 6.07 2.54
C PHE A 121 -4.52 5.32 2.74
N CYS A 122 -4.69 4.68 3.90
CA CYS A 122 -5.92 3.95 4.20
C CYS A 122 -7.13 4.90 4.37
N TRP A 123 -6.91 6.13 4.83
CA TRP A 123 -7.97 7.10 5.11
C TRP A 123 -8.26 8.05 3.95
N GLU A 124 -7.35 8.19 2.98
CA GLU A 124 -7.44 9.16 1.86
C GLU A 124 -8.79 9.11 1.14
N TYR A 125 -9.18 7.96 0.58
CA TYR A 125 -10.44 7.82 -0.17
C TYR A 125 -11.68 8.12 0.67
N PHE A 126 -11.70 7.65 1.92
CA PHE A 126 -12.82 7.93 2.84
C PHE A 126 -12.90 9.42 3.16
N ARG A 127 -11.76 10.05 3.45
CA ARG A 127 -11.65 11.48 3.76
C ARG A 127 -12.15 12.34 2.61
N ASP A 128 -11.70 12.06 1.39
CA ASP A 128 -12.12 12.82 0.20
C ASP A 128 -13.63 12.71 -0.03
N LYS A 129 -14.17 11.51 0.14
CA LYS A 129 -15.62 11.28 0.04
C LYS A 129 -16.40 11.99 1.14
N LEU A 130 -15.94 11.90 2.39
CA LEU A 130 -16.57 12.53 3.54
C LEU A 130 -16.60 14.06 3.38
N ASN A 131 -15.48 14.63 2.93
CA ASN A 131 -15.36 16.07 2.70
C ASN A 131 -16.20 16.55 1.52
N SER A 132 -16.34 15.73 0.47
CA SER A 132 -17.14 16.06 -0.71
C SER A 132 -18.64 16.00 -0.42
N ASN A 133 -19.11 14.94 0.25
CA ASN A 133 -20.51 14.76 0.58
C ASN A 133 -20.68 13.83 1.79
N ARG A 134 -21.00 14.41 2.94
CA ARG A 134 -21.20 13.69 4.21
C ARG A 134 -22.41 12.75 4.23
N SER A 135 -23.30 12.88 3.24
CA SER A 135 -24.48 12.03 3.06
C SER A 135 -24.30 11.01 1.93
N ASP A 136 -23.09 10.88 1.35
CA ASP A 136 -22.84 9.91 0.29
C ASP A 136 -23.04 8.48 0.84
N PRO A 137 -23.97 7.68 0.26
CA PRO A 137 -24.26 6.33 0.76
C PRO A 137 -23.05 5.38 0.66
N SER A 138 -22.05 5.70 -0.17
CA SER A 138 -20.81 4.92 -0.26
C SER A 138 -19.92 5.06 0.98
N LEU A 139 -20.11 6.07 1.84
CA LEU A 139 -19.31 6.27 3.07
C LEU A 139 -19.34 5.06 4.01
N CYS A 140 -20.43 4.29 4.02
CA CYS A 140 -20.52 3.02 4.74
C CYS A 140 -19.41 2.05 4.31
N ARG A 141 -19.24 1.86 2.99
CA ARG A 141 -18.21 0.98 2.42
C ARG A 141 -16.81 1.58 2.57
N GLU A 142 -16.64 2.87 2.27
CA GLU A 142 -15.32 3.52 2.27
C GLU A 142 -14.73 3.60 3.69
N TYR A 143 -15.55 3.88 4.72
CA TYR A 143 -15.10 3.84 6.12
C TYR A 143 -14.70 2.41 6.56
N ALA A 144 -15.45 1.39 6.13
CA ALA A 144 -15.14 0.00 6.44
C ALA A 144 -13.83 -0.46 5.77
N LEU A 145 -13.60 -0.07 4.52
CA LEU A 145 -12.34 -0.35 3.81
C LEU A 145 -11.15 0.33 4.47
N ALA A 146 -11.29 1.59 4.89
CA ALA A 146 -10.21 2.31 5.55
C ALA A 146 -9.80 1.64 6.88
N LYS A 147 -10.79 1.31 7.73
CA LYS A 147 -10.55 0.52 8.96
C LYS A 147 -9.91 -0.83 8.66
N HIS A 148 -10.36 -1.50 7.60
CA HIS A 148 -9.80 -2.78 7.20
C HIS A 148 -8.33 -2.66 6.77
N CYS A 149 -8.00 -1.66 5.94
CA CYS A 149 -6.64 -1.38 5.49
C CYS A 149 -5.69 -1.12 6.66
N ILE A 150 -6.11 -0.31 7.64
CA ILE A 150 -5.34 -0.07 8.88
C ILE A 150 -5.12 -1.38 9.63
N ASN A 151 -6.17 -2.17 9.82
CA ASN A 151 -6.08 -3.43 10.54
C ASN A 151 -5.14 -4.43 9.85
N GLU A 152 -5.14 -4.49 8.51
CA GLU A 152 -4.18 -5.31 7.74
C GLU A 152 -2.73 -4.87 7.99
N LYS A 153 -2.44 -3.56 8.03
CA LYS A 153 -1.10 -3.04 8.34
C LYS A 153 -0.63 -3.47 9.72
N VAL A 154 -1.48 -3.37 10.74
CA VAL A 154 -1.14 -3.81 12.10
C VAL A 154 -0.95 -5.32 12.15
N MET A 155 -1.88 -6.09 11.57
CA MET A 155 -1.80 -7.56 11.57
C MET A 155 -0.57 -8.10 10.83
N ALA A 156 -0.12 -7.44 9.76
CA ALA A 156 1.08 -7.83 9.02
C ALA A 156 2.38 -7.56 9.80
N ASN A 157 2.37 -6.60 10.73
CA ASN A 157 3.58 -6.05 11.36
C ASN A 157 3.62 -6.21 12.89
N CYS A 158 2.66 -6.92 13.48
CA CYS A 158 2.57 -7.16 14.91
C CYS A 158 2.30 -8.64 15.25
N GLU A 159 3.01 -9.20 16.22
CA GLU A 159 2.78 -10.58 16.70
C GLU A 159 1.47 -10.75 17.48
N ILE A 160 0.80 -9.66 17.86
CA ILE A 160 -0.47 -9.66 18.60
C ILE A 160 -1.72 -9.72 17.70
N CYS A 161 -1.54 -10.02 16.41
CA CYS A 161 -2.57 -9.90 15.39
C CYS A 161 -3.87 -10.67 15.69
N SER A 162 -3.80 -11.83 16.35
CA SER A 162 -4.98 -12.66 16.69
C SER A 162 -5.80 -12.08 17.84
N SER A 163 -5.23 -11.13 18.59
CA SER A 163 -5.86 -10.46 19.73
C SER A 163 -6.44 -9.09 19.35
N LEU A 164 -6.23 -8.63 18.12
CA LEU A 164 -6.76 -7.36 17.63
C LEU A 164 -8.24 -7.54 17.26
N VAL A 165 -9.12 -7.00 18.10
CA VAL A 165 -10.56 -6.95 17.81
C VAL A 165 -10.84 -5.74 16.93
N ARG A 166 -11.30 -6.00 15.71
CA ARG A 166 -11.71 -4.95 14.77
C ARG A 166 -12.93 -4.19 15.31
N ASP A 167 -12.91 -2.87 15.22
CA ASP A 167 -14.12 -2.07 15.46
C ASP A 167 -15.10 -2.24 14.31
N HIS A 168 -16.19 -2.96 14.53
CA HIS A 168 -17.25 -3.12 13.55
C HIS A 168 -18.21 -1.92 13.49
N TYR A 169 -18.18 -1.00 14.44
CA TYR A 169 -19.08 0.15 14.45
C TYR A 169 -18.88 1.04 13.22
N ASN A 170 -19.98 1.38 12.55
CA ASN A 170 -19.96 2.21 11.36
C ASN A 170 -21.20 3.10 11.29
N PRO A 171 -21.10 4.39 11.62
CA PRO A 171 -22.27 5.25 11.73
C PRO A 171 -22.92 5.56 10.37
N PHE A 172 -22.19 5.37 9.27
CA PHE A 172 -22.66 5.58 7.89
C PHE A 172 -23.51 4.43 7.36
N CYS A 173 -23.45 3.25 7.98
CA CYS A 173 -24.26 2.10 7.59
C CYS A 173 -25.64 2.12 8.28
N ALA A 174 -26.66 1.56 7.62
CA ALA A 174 -28.03 1.50 8.15
C ALA A 174 -28.11 0.71 9.47
N ASN A 175 -27.41 -0.42 9.57
CA ASN A 175 -27.33 -1.27 10.75
C ASN A 175 -26.25 -0.85 11.77
N LYS A 176 -25.60 0.30 11.55
CA LYS A 176 -24.48 0.81 12.36
C LYS A 176 -23.27 -0.13 12.46
N SER A 177 -23.12 -1.04 11.50
CA SER A 177 -22.06 -2.04 11.46
C SER A 177 -21.42 -2.10 10.08
N ASP A 178 -20.13 -2.44 10.02
CA ASP A 178 -19.44 -2.63 8.75
C ASP A 178 -20.12 -3.69 7.88
N PRO A 179 -20.12 -3.51 6.55
CA PRO A 179 -20.41 -4.60 5.63
C PRO A 179 -19.38 -5.75 5.80
N LEU A 180 -19.77 -6.95 5.38
CA LEU A 180 -18.88 -8.10 5.35
C LEU A 180 -17.72 -7.83 4.38
N MET A 181 -16.50 -7.94 4.88
CA MET A 181 -15.26 -7.77 4.11
C MET A 181 -14.53 -9.11 4.04
N VAL A 182 -13.92 -9.41 2.90
CA VAL A 182 -13.01 -10.56 2.77
C VAL A 182 -11.72 -10.21 3.48
N THR A 183 -11.43 -10.88 4.59
CA THR A 183 -10.25 -10.62 5.42
C THR A 183 -9.17 -11.67 5.19
N ASN A 184 -7.92 -11.22 5.07
CA ASN A 184 -6.76 -12.11 5.11
C ASN A 184 -6.43 -12.50 6.56
N GLY A 185 -5.98 -13.74 6.77
CA GLY A 185 -5.51 -14.18 8.07
C GLY A 185 -4.15 -13.57 8.43
N CYS A 186 -3.81 -13.55 9.73
CA CYS A 186 -2.50 -13.07 10.21
C CYS A 186 -1.31 -13.69 9.47
N GLN A 187 -1.31 -15.02 9.35
CA GLN A 187 -0.21 -15.75 8.73
C GLN A 187 -0.07 -15.41 7.25
N ASP A 188 -1.18 -15.15 6.57
CA ASP A 188 -1.16 -14.75 5.17
C ASP A 188 -0.59 -13.35 5.02
N LEU A 189 -1.03 -12.39 5.85
CA LEU A 189 -0.54 -11.01 5.83
C LEU A 189 0.96 -10.87 6.15
N ALA A 190 1.47 -11.70 7.07
CA ALA A 190 2.88 -11.68 7.44
C ALA A 190 3.81 -12.29 6.37
N LYS A 191 3.28 -13.11 5.45
CA LYS A 191 4.08 -13.72 4.39
C LYS A 191 4.36 -12.70 3.26
N PRO A 192 5.62 -12.43 2.93
CA PRO A 192 5.95 -11.51 1.83
C PRO A 192 5.43 -12.05 0.50
N LEU A 193 5.29 -11.16 -0.49
CA LEU A 193 5.08 -11.59 -1.87
C LEU A 193 6.27 -12.45 -2.34
N PRO A 194 6.03 -13.55 -3.07
CA PRO A 194 7.10 -14.41 -3.58
C PRO A 194 7.94 -13.73 -4.68
N CYS A 195 7.43 -12.69 -5.31
CA CYS A 195 8.09 -11.95 -6.39
C CYS A 195 8.40 -10.51 -5.98
N SER A 196 9.55 -10.01 -6.41
CA SER A 196 9.95 -8.62 -6.18
C SER A 196 9.29 -7.66 -7.17
N SER A 197 9.13 -6.39 -6.79
CA SER A 197 8.62 -5.34 -7.68
C SER A 197 9.40 -5.26 -9.00
N SER A 198 10.74 -5.37 -8.94
CA SER A 198 11.58 -5.40 -10.14
C SER A 198 11.24 -6.56 -11.07
N SER A 199 11.04 -7.77 -10.55
CA SER A 199 10.66 -8.95 -11.34
C SER A 199 9.27 -8.80 -11.98
N VAL A 200 8.33 -8.20 -11.24
CA VAL A 200 6.98 -7.91 -11.69
C VAL A 200 7.00 -6.91 -12.85
N TYR A 201 7.68 -5.77 -12.72
CA TYR A 201 7.74 -4.76 -13.78
C TYR A 201 8.57 -5.20 -14.99
N LYS A 202 9.65 -5.97 -14.79
CA LYS A 202 10.38 -6.57 -15.92
C LYS A 202 9.47 -7.44 -16.77
N THR A 203 8.60 -8.23 -16.12
CA THR A 203 7.62 -9.09 -16.77
C THR A 203 6.54 -8.28 -17.48
N ALA A 204 6.01 -7.26 -16.79
CA ALA A 204 4.97 -6.41 -17.33
C ALA A 204 5.42 -5.67 -18.58
N LEU A 205 6.63 -5.11 -18.58
CA LEU A 205 7.20 -4.41 -19.73
C LEU A 205 7.51 -5.36 -20.89
N GLU A 206 7.89 -6.62 -20.63
CA GLU A 206 8.07 -7.61 -21.69
C GLU A 206 6.75 -7.96 -22.38
N CYS A 207 5.70 -8.20 -21.60
CA CYS A 207 4.36 -8.41 -22.16
C CYS A 207 3.84 -7.16 -22.89
N GLU A 208 4.14 -5.97 -22.38
CA GLU A 208 3.74 -4.72 -23.03
C GLU A 208 4.48 -4.49 -24.35
N ARG A 209 5.72 -4.96 -24.53
CA ARG A 209 6.40 -4.89 -25.83
C ARG A 209 5.62 -5.62 -26.92
N ILE A 210 5.04 -6.78 -26.60
CA ILE A 210 4.19 -7.53 -27.53
C ILE A 210 2.94 -6.71 -27.88
N PHE A 211 2.33 -6.08 -26.87
CA PHE A 211 1.21 -5.15 -27.07
C PHE A 211 1.60 -3.97 -27.98
N LEU A 212 2.69 -3.26 -27.69
CA LEU A 212 3.11 -2.09 -28.49
C LEU A 212 3.44 -2.49 -29.92
N LYS A 213 4.06 -3.66 -30.13
CA LYS A 213 4.40 -4.18 -31.45
C LYS A 213 3.15 -4.36 -32.32
N SER A 214 2.02 -4.81 -31.77
CA SER A 214 0.79 -4.96 -32.57
C SER A 214 0.32 -3.61 -33.14
N PHE A 215 0.41 -2.53 -32.36
CA PHE A 215 0.07 -1.17 -32.80
C PHE A 215 1.08 -0.56 -33.77
N MET A 216 2.34 -1.00 -33.75
CA MET A 216 3.37 -0.56 -34.71
C MET A 216 3.24 -1.22 -36.08
N GLU A 217 2.85 -2.49 -36.10
CA GLU A 217 2.82 -3.29 -37.33
C GLU A 217 1.46 -3.23 -38.04
N ASN A 218 0.41 -2.75 -37.37
CA ASN A 218 -0.93 -2.67 -37.94
C ASN A 218 -1.55 -1.28 -37.67
N ASP A 219 -1.80 -0.54 -38.75
CA ASP A 219 -2.43 0.79 -38.75
C ASP A 219 -3.85 0.81 -38.14
N LYS A 220 -4.47 -0.36 -37.93
CA LYS A 220 -5.81 -0.51 -37.34
C LYS A 220 -5.87 -1.63 -36.28
N THR A 221 -5.03 -1.52 -35.26
CA THR A 221 -5.09 -2.45 -34.13
C THR A 221 -6.29 -2.14 -33.23
N ASP A 222 -7.16 -3.13 -33.06
CA ASP A 222 -8.23 -3.06 -32.07
C ASP A 222 -7.67 -3.28 -30.65
N CYS A 223 -8.02 -2.38 -29.74
CA CYS A 223 -7.69 -2.45 -28.33
C CYS A 223 -8.21 -3.71 -27.64
N GLY A 224 -9.38 -4.23 -28.02
CA GLY A 224 -9.95 -5.43 -27.40
C GLY A 224 -9.02 -6.65 -27.49
N PRO A 225 -8.66 -7.10 -28.70
CA PRO A 225 -7.69 -8.17 -28.92
C PRO A 225 -6.32 -7.88 -28.31
N ALA A 226 -5.77 -6.68 -28.50
CA ALA A 226 -4.44 -6.35 -27.99
C ALA A 226 -4.37 -6.37 -26.46
N LEU A 227 -5.37 -5.80 -25.77
CA LEU A 227 -5.49 -5.86 -24.31
C LEU A 227 -5.71 -7.30 -23.82
N THR A 228 -6.40 -8.14 -24.60
CA THR A 228 -6.57 -9.56 -24.27
C THR A 228 -5.23 -10.29 -24.32
N THR A 229 -4.43 -10.09 -25.38
CA THR A 229 -3.08 -10.66 -25.47
C THR A 229 -2.17 -10.18 -24.35
N LEU A 230 -2.21 -8.88 -24.01
CA LEU A 230 -1.46 -8.35 -22.88
C LEU A 230 -1.87 -9.01 -21.55
N LYS A 231 -3.18 -9.12 -21.29
CA LYS A 231 -3.70 -9.77 -20.09
C LYS A 231 -3.25 -11.23 -20.01
N SER A 232 -3.38 -11.99 -21.10
CA SER A 232 -2.99 -13.39 -21.15
C SER A 232 -1.49 -13.58 -20.90
N CYS A 233 -0.63 -12.74 -21.50
CA CYS A 233 0.80 -12.77 -21.24
C CYS A 233 1.11 -12.50 -19.75
N LEU A 234 0.47 -11.48 -19.16
CA LEU A 234 0.64 -11.15 -17.75
C LEU A 234 0.16 -12.28 -16.85
N ASP A 235 -1.03 -12.84 -17.10
CA ASP A 235 -1.58 -13.94 -16.31
C ASP A 235 -0.67 -15.16 -16.34
N GLU A 236 -0.13 -15.55 -17.51
CA GLU A 236 0.78 -16.67 -17.64
C GLU A 236 2.12 -16.40 -16.91
N GLN A 237 2.77 -15.28 -17.23
CA GLN A 237 4.12 -15.01 -16.75
C GLN A 237 4.15 -14.65 -15.25
N LEU A 238 3.16 -13.89 -14.76
CA LEU A 238 3.08 -13.57 -13.33
C LEU A 238 2.70 -14.81 -12.51
N SER A 239 1.83 -15.70 -13.01
CA SER A 239 1.51 -16.95 -12.29
C SER A 239 2.73 -17.85 -12.12
N GLN A 240 3.66 -17.85 -13.08
CA GLN A 240 4.92 -18.60 -12.98
C GLN A 240 5.91 -17.91 -12.04
N ARG A 241 6.06 -16.58 -12.13
CA ARG A 241 7.09 -15.83 -11.38
C ARG A 241 6.70 -15.48 -9.95
N CYS A 242 5.42 -15.24 -9.71
CA CYS A 242 4.86 -14.93 -8.40
C CYS A 242 4.19 -16.15 -7.76
N LYS A 243 4.68 -17.36 -8.06
CA LYS A 243 4.15 -18.61 -7.51
C LYS A 243 4.41 -18.64 -5.99
N ASP A 244 3.34 -18.69 -5.20
CA ASP A 244 3.36 -18.95 -3.76
C ASP A 244 2.70 -20.32 -3.50
N ASP A 245 3.06 -20.97 -2.39
CA ASP A 245 2.50 -22.25 -1.93
C ASP A 245 0.97 -22.17 -1.72
N SER A 246 0.43 -20.96 -1.55
CA SER A 246 -0.99 -20.67 -1.33
C SER A 246 -1.84 -20.62 -2.61
N ASN A 247 -1.23 -20.64 -3.82
CA ASN A 247 -1.95 -20.56 -5.10
C ASN A 247 -3.02 -19.45 -5.14
N ASN A 248 -2.76 -18.30 -4.48
CA ASN A 248 -3.77 -17.27 -4.33
C ASN A 248 -3.97 -16.50 -5.65
N ARG A 249 -4.78 -17.06 -6.55
CA ARG A 249 -5.16 -16.49 -7.85
C ARG A 249 -5.64 -15.05 -7.74
N ARG A 250 -6.21 -14.65 -6.59
CA ARG A 250 -6.64 -13.28 -6.33
C ARG A 250 -5.46 -12.32 -6.27
N VAL A 251 -4.40 -12.66 -5.55
CA VAL A 251 -3.20 -11.81 -5.42
C VAL A 251 -2.55 -11.60 -6.78
N VAL A 252 -2.38 -12.66 -7.57
CA VAL A 252 -1.80 -12.55 -8.93
C VAL A 252 -2.69 -11.69 -9.84
N ALA A 253 -4.01 -11.88 -9.78
CA ALA A 253 -4.94 -11.06 -10.55
C ALA A 253 -4.89 -9.57 -10.16
N ASP A 254 -4.73 -9.28 -8.86
CA ASP A 254 -4.61 -7.92 -8.37
C ASP A 254 -3.25 -7.29 -8.68
N ILE A 255 -2.15 -8.07 -8.68
CA ILE A 255 -0.85 -7.63 -9.21
C ILE A 255 -0.98 -7.29 -10.70
N ARG A 256 -1.66 -8.13 -11.50
CA ARG A 256 -1.92 -7.84 -12.92
C ARG A 256 -2.67 -6.52 -13.08
N LYS A 257 -3.75 -6.28 -12.32
CA LYS A 257 -4.49 -5.01 -12.36
C LYS A 257 -3.58 -3.83 -12.00
N ALA A 258 -2.78 -3.97 -10.96
CA ALA A 258 -1.84 -2.94 -10.50
C ALA A 258 -0.84 -2.55 -11.59
N VAL A 259 -0.13 -3.53 -12.17
CA VAL A 259 0.86 -3.23 -13.21
C VAL A 259 0.21 -2.66 -14.47
N MET A 260 -0.92 -3.21 -14.92
CA MET A 260 -1.64 -2.69 -16.08
C MET A 260 -2.05 -1.23 -15.91
N ALA A 261 -2.33 -0.80 -14.68
CA ALA A 261 -2.66 0.59 -14.39
C ALA A 261 -1.47 1.54 -14.47
N VAL A 262 -0.23 1.04 -14.43
CA VAL A 262 1.00 1.85 -14.53
C VAL A 262 1.60 1.82 -15.93
N LEU A 263 1.41 0.72 -16.66
CA LEU A 263 1.83 0.58 -18.06
C LEU A 263 1.27 1.71 -18.95
N ARG A 264 2.12 2.26 -19.82
CA ARG A 264 1.80 3.46 -20.62
C ARG A 264 1.16 3.13 -21.95
N GLY A 265 1.52 2.01 -22.57
CA GLY A 265 0.97 1.54 -23.83
C GLY A 265 -0.56 1.48 -23.79
N PRO A 266 -1.16 0.69 -22.89
CA PRO A 266 -2.62 0.63 -22.75
C PRO A 266 -3.28 2.00 -22.61
N ARG A 267 -2.66 2.93 -21.87
CA ARG A 267 -3.18 4.29 -21.68
C ARG A 267 -3.08 5.15 -22.94
N PHE A 268 -1.93 5.10 -23.61
CA PHE A 268 -1.63 5.90 -24.80
C PHE A 268 -2.42 5.46 -26.04
N PHE A 269 -2.84 4.18 -26.11
CA PHE A 269 -3.52 3.65 -27.30
C PHE A 269 -4.98 3.27 -27.06
N CYS A 270 -5.38 2.90 -25.84
CA CYS A 270 -6.70 2.32 -25.60
C CYS A 270 -7.59 3.17 -24.71
N ASP A 271 -7.64 2.91 -23.41
CA ASP A 271 -8.59 3.58 -22.53
C ASP A 271 -7.89 4.13 -21.31
N ALA A 272 -8.54 5.13 -20.71
CA ALA A 272 -8.17 5.58 -19.39
C ALA A 272 -8.21 4.42 -18.40
N VAL A 273 -7.16 4.28 -17.61
CA VAL A 273 -7.13 3.26 -16.56
C VAL A 273 -7.32 3.92 -15.20
N ASN A 274 -8.43 3.58 -14.56
CA ASN A 274 -8.76 3.98 -13.20
C ASN A 274 -8.61 2.78 -12.27
N LEU A 275 -7.81 2.94 -11.23
CA LEU A 275 -7.61 1.91 -10.21
C LEU A 275 -7.69 2.55 -8.83
N ARG A 276 -8.45 1.93 -7.93
CA ARG A 276 -8.38 2.26 -6.51
C ARG A 276 -7.46 1.25 -5.85
N THR A 277 -6.28 1.69 -5.48
CA THR A 277 -5.23 0.83 -4.89
C THR A 277 -5.71 0.19 -3.59
N ILE A 278 -6.57 0.86 -2.82
CA ILE A 278 -7.19 0.31 -1.60
C ILE A 278 -8.08 -0.92 -1.87
N ASP A 279 -8.64 -1.07 -3.09
CA ASP A 279 -9.46 -2.24 -3.45
C ASP A 279 -8.61 -3.49 -3.76
N LEU A 280 -7.29 -3.33 -3.95
CA LEU A 280 -6.39 -4.46 -4.18
C LEU A 280 -6.15 -5.24 -2.88
N ASP A 281 -5.86 -6.53 -3.03
CA ASP A 281 -5.28 -7.32 -1.96
C ASP A 281 -4.06 -6.61 -1.35
N PHE A 282 -3.95 -6.65 -0.01
CA PHE A 282 -2.87 -6.02 0.76
C PHE A 282 -1.50 -6.30 0.16
N LYS A 283 -1.25 -7.54 -0.28
CA LYS A 283 0.04 -7.93 -0.86
C LYS A 283 0.30 -7.30 -2.22
N ALA A 284 -0.74 -7.02 -3.01
CA ALA A 284 -0.59 -6.43 -4.32
C ALA A 284 -0.40 -4.90 -4.26
N ARG A 285 -0.86 -4.22 -3.21
CA ARG A 285 -0.77 -2.74 -3.08
C ARG A 285 0.66 -2.19 -3.27
N PRO A 286 1.73 -2.78 -2.69
CA PRO A 286 3.09 -2.29 -2.88
C PRO A 286 3.62 -2.39 -4.32
N THR A 287 2.96 -3.16 -5.20
CA THR A 287 3.35 -3.21 -6.62
C THR A 287 2.97 -1.94 -7.39
N ILE A 288 2.16 -1.07 -6.78
CA ILE A 288 1.79 0.24 -7.28
C ILE A 288 1.86 1.28 -6.14
N PRO A 289 3.07 1.74 -5.78
CA PRO A 289 3.29 2.72 -4.73
C PRO A 289 2.92 4.13 -5.24
N CYS A 290 1.72 4.32 -5.78
CA CYS A 290 1.24 5.56 -6.36
C CYS A 290 0.06 6.13 -5.56
N LYS A 291 0.05 7.46 -5.38
CA LYS A 291 -1.04 8.22 -4.75
C LYS A 291 -2.28 8.27 -5.66
N ALA A 292 -3.45 8.57 -5.11
CA ALA A 292 -4.71 8.60 -5.86
C ALA A 292 -4.66 9.51 -7.10
N ASN A 293 -3.98 10.65 -7.00
CA ASN A 293 -3.84 11.63 -8.10
C ASN A 293 -2.99 11.14 -9.28
N PHE A 294 -2.24 10.06 -9.13
CA PHE A 294 -1.44 9.51 -10.23
C PHE A 294 -2.29 9.21 -11.48
N PHE A 295 -3.44 8.56 -11.31
CA PHE A 295 -4.28 8.13 -12.43
C PHE A 295 -4.88 9.27 -13.25
N PRO A 296 -5.54 10.28 -12.64
CA PRO A 296 -6.07 11.41 -13.40
C PRO A 296 -4.95 12.26 -14.04
N GLU A 297 -3.80 12.43 -13.38
CA GLU A 297 -2.68 13.18 -13.98
C GLU A 297 -2.02 12.41 -15.13
N MET A 298 -1.90 11.09 -15.03
CA MET A 298 -1.42 10.25 -16.15
C MET A 298 -2.35 10.31 -17.34
N GLU A 299 -3.66 10.42 -17.09
CA GLU A 299 -4.65 10.50 -18.16
C GLU A 299 -4.51 11.78 -18.99
N LYS A 300 -4.25 12.93 -18.34
CA LYS A 300 -3.96 14.19 -19.02
C LYS A 300 -2.75 14.11 -19.96
N CYS A 301 -1.76 13.27 -19.61
CA CYS A 301 -0.62 13.02 -20.48
C CYS A 301 -0.97 12.11 -21.67
N ALA A 302 -1.83 11.11 -21.45
CA ALA A 302 -2.13 10.04 -22.41
C ALA A 302 -3.16 10.44 -23.47
N GLU A 303 -4.20 11.17 -23.06
CA GLU A 303 -5.35 11.51 -23.90
C GLU A 303 -4.97 12.19 -25.23
N PRO A 304 -4.05 13.19 -25.28
CA PRO A 304 -3.68 13.84 -26.54
C PRO A 304 -3.08 12.90 -27.59
N VAL A 305 -2.27 11.93 -27.15
CA VAL A 305 -1.63 10.95 -28.05
C VAL A 305 -2.64 9.94 -28.54
N ARG A 306 -3.53 9.48 -27.66
CA ARG A 306 -4.60 8.56 -28.02
C ARG A 306 -5.55 9.19 -29.05
N MET A 307 -5.92 10.46 -28.86
CA MET A 307 -6.73 11.19 -29.84
C MET A 307 -6.02 11.31 -31.19
N GLU A 308 -4.72 11.59 -31.21
CA GLU A 308 -3.95 11.68 -32.45
C GLU A 308 -3.89 10.33 -33.18
N PHE A 309 -3.62 9.24 -32.44
CA PHE A 309 -3.59 7.89 -32.99
C PHE A 309 -4.90 7.51 -33.68
N ASN A 310 -6.02 7.80 -32.99
CA ASN A 310 -7.36 7.51 -33.51
C ASN A 310 -7.72 8.42 -34.70
N ALA A 311 -7.34 9.69 -34.68
CA ALA A 311 -7.63 10.63 -35.75
C ALA A 311 -6.87 10.30 -37.05
N GLN A 312 -5.63 9.84 -36.92
CA GLN A 312 -4.79 9.53 -38.07
C GLN A 312 -4.87 8.07 -38.54
N ASN A 313 -5.64 7.22 -37.85
CA ASN A 313 -5.62 5.76 -38.03
C ASN A 313 -4.19 5.20 -38.02
N GLY A 314 -3.36 5.58 -37.03
CA GLY A 314 -2.00 5.07 -36.91
C GLY A 314 -0.94 6.08 -36.47
N ILE A 315 0.33 5.79 -36.81
CA ILE A 315 1.55 6.47 -36.35
C ILE A 315 2.01 7.56 -37.36
N GLY A 316 1.08 8.31 -37.94
CA GLY A 316 1.38 9.33 -38.95
C GLY A 316 1.79 10.70 -38.41
N GLY A 317 2.01 11.67 -39.30
CA GLY A 317 2.04 13.12 -38.99
C GLY A 317 2.83 13.53 -37.74
N GLU A 318 2.18 14.27 -36.84
CA GLU A 318 2.78 14.73 -35.58
C GLU A 318 2.74 13.70 -34.44
N PHE A 319 2.26 12.47 -34.68
CA PHE A 319 2.05 11.46 -33.64
C PHE A 319 3.32 11.24 -32.81
N CYS A 320 4.47 11.06 -33.45
CA CYS A 320 5.72 10.82 -32.75
C CYS A 320 6.21 12.01 -31.90
N SER A 321 5.87 13.25 -32.29
CA SER A 321 6.14 14.44 -31.48
C SER A 321 5.24 14.47 -30.24
N LYS A 322 3.94 14.20 -30.43
CA LYS A 322 2.96 14.12 -29.35
C LYS A 322 3.26 12.97 -28.39
N PHE A 323 3.67 11.81 -28.91
CA PHE A 323 4.09 10.65 -28.13
C PHE A 323 5.28 10.99 -27.22
N ARG A 324 6.32 11.63 -27.76
CA ARG A 324 7.47 12.08 -26.96
C ARG A 324 7.05 13.06 -25.86
N THR A 325 6.15 13.99 -26.18
CA THR A 325 5.61 14.95 -25.21
C THR A 325 4.84 14.26 -24.09
N ALA A 326 3.94 13.33 -24.42
CA ALA A 326 3.22 12.52 -23.45
C ALA A 326 4.15 11.65 -22.61
N LEU A 327 5.19 11.07 -23.20
CA LEU A 327 6.16 10.26 -22.49
C LEU A 327 6.91 11.08 -21.43
N ASN A 328 7.32 12.30 -21.77
CA ASN A 328 7.95 13.24 -20.83
C ASN A 328 6.98 13.67 -19.72
N CYS A 329 5.73 13.98 -20.08
CA CYS A 329 4.66 14.27 -19.11
C CYS A 329 4.46 13.10 -18.13
N SER A 330 4.28 11.87 -18.64
CA SER A 330 4.09 10.67 -17.83
C SER A 330 5.28 10.35 -16.94
N ASN A 331 6.51 10.60 -17.40
CA ASN A 331 7.72 10.49 -16.56
C ASN A 331 7.66 11.47 -15.37
N GLY A 332 7.23 12.71 -15.61
CA GLY A 332 7.05 13.72 -14.57
C GLY A 332 5.96 13.33 -13.57
N VAL A 333 4.79 12.91 -14.06
CA VAL A 333 3.68 12.46 -13.21
C VAL A 333 4.08 11.26 -12.35
N GLN A 334 4.71 10.24 -12.93
CA GLN A 334 5.20 9.09 -12.16
C GLN A 334 6.19 9.51 -11.07
N LYS A 335 7.11 10.43 -11.35
CA LYS A 335 8.07 10.94 -10.37
C LYS A 335 7.40 11.72 -9.23
N SER A 336 6.34 12.46 -9.53
CA SER A 336 5.64 13.31 -8.55
C SER A 336 4.67 12.54 -7.66
N PHE A 337 4.08 11.46 -8.17
CA PHE A 337 2.97 10.78 -7.49
C PHE A 337 3.23 9.31 -7.14
N CYS A 338 4.39 8.76 -7.49
CA CYS A 338 4.74 7.37 -7.16
C CYS A 338 6.13 7.25 -6.53
N GLU A 339 6.30 6.26 -5.66
CA GLU A 339 7.53 5.94 -4.94
C GLU A 339 8.10 4.59 -5.39
N PHE A 340 8.44 4.49 -6.68
CA PHE A 340 9.08 3.30 -7.22
C PHE A 340 10.58 3.24 -6.91
N ASP A 341 11.12 2.04 -6.74
CA ASP A 341 12.57 1.80 -6.74
C ASP A 341 13.22 2.37 -8.02
N GLU A 342 14.41 2.96 -7.90
CA GLU A 342 15.15 3.54 -9.04
C GLU A 342 15.34 2.54 -10.19
N SER A 343 15.54 1.26 -9.86
CA SER A 343 15.66 0.19 -10.86
C SER A 343 14.39 0.02 -11.69
N VAL A 344 13.21 0.13 -11.06
CA VAL A 344 11.90 0.05 -11.72
C VAL A 344 11.65 1.30 -12.55
N VAL A 345 11.95 2.49 -12.01
CA VAL A 345 11.87 3.77 -12.75
C VAL A 345 12.70 3.70 -14.04
N GLY A 346 13.96 3.26 -13.93
CA GLY A 346 14.85 3.13 -15.08
C GLY A 346 14.39 2.08 -16.11
N MET A 347 13.78 0.98 -15.67
CA MET A 347 13.18 -0.01 -16.58
C MET A 347 12.00 0.58 -17.37
N ILE A 348 11.06 1.24 -16.69
CA ILE A 348 9.87 1.84 -17.30
C ILE A 348 10.30 2.89 -18.32
N GLN A 349 11.20 3.82 -17.94
CA GLN A 349 11.64 4.90 -18.82
C GLN A 349 12.29 4.39 -20.12
N ARG A 350 13.19 3.40 -20.02
CA ARG A 350 13.88 2.84 -21.19
C ARG A 350 12.97 2.02 -22.10
N SER A 351 11.87 1.49 -21.60
CA SER A 351 11.00 0.62 -22.41
C SER A 351 10.31 1.35 -23.57
N TYR A 352 10.19 2.67 -23.48
CA TYR A 352 9.52 3.49 -24.50
C TYR A 352 10.47 4.45 -25.23
N SER A 353 11.75 4.53 -24.85
CA SER A 353 12.69 5.48 -25.47
C SER A 353 13.02 5.16 -26.93
N SER A 354 12.82 3.90 -27.34
CA SER A 354 12.94 3.46 -28.74
C SER A 354 11.63 3.61 -29.52
N PHE A 355 10.55 4.04 -28.88
CA PHE A 355 9.30 4.29 -29.56
C PHE A 355 9.38 5.66 -30.23
N CYS A 356 9.23 5.72 -31.56
CA CYS A 356 9.46 6.92 -32.37
C CYS A 356 10.91 7.45 -32.36
N VAL A 357 11.89 6.61 -32.72
CA VAL A 357 13.25 7.08 -33.05
C VAL A 357 13.19 7.93 -34.33
N ASP A 358 13.87 9.08 -34.34
CA ASP A 358 13.98 9.95 -35.52
C ASP A 358 14.54 9.14 -36.71
N GLY A 359 13.69 8.86 -37.72
CA GLY A 359 14.17 8.19 -38.93
C GLY A 359 13.21 7.29 -39.73
N THR A 360 11.87 7.36 -39.58
CA THR A 360 10.96 6.72 -40.56
C THR A 360 10.06 7.73 -41.25
N SER A 361 10.69 8.64 -41.98
CA SER A 361 10.21 9.04 -43.29
C SER A 361 10.85 8.13 -44.35
N THR A 362 10.00 7.33 -45.02
CA THR A 362 10.21 6.65 -46.32
C THR A 362 11.30 5.58 -46.48
N GLY A 363 10.86 4.34 -46.77
CA GLY A 363 11.37 3.41 -47.79
C GLY A 363 12.87 3.08 -47.93
N GLY A 364 13.17 1.78 -47.96
CA GLY A 364 14.35 1.24 -48.68
C GLY A 364 15.46 0.66 -47.79
N GLU A 365 15.65 -0.65 -47.95
CA GLU A 365 16.86 -1.47 -47.77
C GLU A 365 18.04 -1.00 -46.89
N GLY A 366 18.47 -1.90 -46.00
CA GLY A 366 19.89 -2.29 -45.93
C GLY A 366 20.72 -1.80 -44.74
N ARG A 367 20.99 -2.73 -43.81
CA ARG A 367 22.26 -2.94 -43.07
C ARG A 367 22.98 -1.72 -42.47
N ASN A 368 23.14 -1.69 -41.13
CA ASN A 368 24.27 -2.35 -40.45
C ASN A 368 24.27 -2.12 -38.93
N ASN A 369 24.82 -3.13 -38.24
CA ASN A 369 25.13 -3.17 -36.82
C ASN A 369 26.09 -2.05 -36.38
N THR A 370 25.87 -1.51 -35.19
CA THR A 370 26.97 -1.28 -34.23
C THR A 370 26.44 -1.29 -32.80
N ALA A 371 26.89 -2.29 -32.04
CA ALA A 371 26.87 -2.27 -30.59
C ALA A 371 27.90 -1.25 -30.08
N SER A 372 27.58 -0.56 -28.99
CA SER A 372 28.60 0.03 -28.12
C SER A 372 28.13 -0.02 -26.67
N SER A 373 28.69 -0.98 -25.96
CA SER A 373 28.81 -1.03 -24.50
C SER A 373 29.81 0.02 -24.02
N THR A 374 29.45 0.77 -22.98
CA THR A 374 30.45 1.29 -22.03
C THR A 374 29.90 1.25 -20.62
N SER A 375 30.48 0.33 -19.87
CA SER A 375 30.58 0.29 -18.41
C SER A 375 31.21 1.57 -17.87
N ALA A 376 30.65 2.11 -16.78
CA ALA A 376 31.38 2.99 -15.87
C ALA A 376 31.08 2.56 -14.44
N SER A 377 32.07 1.91 -13.84
CA SER A 377 32.17 1.60 -12.43
C SER A 377 32.31 2.90 -11.64
N PHE A 378 31.50 3.10 -10.59
CA PHE A 378 31.82 4.03 -9.52
C PHE A 378 31.76 3.27 -8.18
N ALA A 379 32.95 3.02 -7.66
CA ALA A 379 33.17 2.66 -6.27
C ALA A 379 33.12 3.95 -5.43
N PHE A 380 32.30 3.96 -4.38
CA PHE A 380 32.52 4.84 -3.24
C PHE A 380 32.48 4.00 -1.96
N LEU A 381 33.68 3.74 -1.46
CA LEU A 381 33.96 3.42 -0.07
C LEU A 381 33.87 4.71 0.74
N SER A 382 33.05 4.72 1.78
CA SER A 382 33.34 5.49 2.99
C SER A 382 32.67 4.85 4.18
N ALA A 383 33.49 4.17 4.97
CA ALA A 383 33.17 3.75 6.32
C ALA A 383 33.04 4.98 7.22
N PHE A 384 32.01 5.02 8.04
CA PHE A 384 32.01 5.80 9.28
C PHE A 384 31.76 4.85 10.44
N VAL A 385 32.87 4.53 11.12
CA VAL A 385 32.89 3.94 12.45
C VAL A 385 32.68 5.07 13.43
N PHE A 386 31.62 5.00 14.23
CA PHE A 386 31.59 5.67 15.53
C PHE A 386 31.43 4.58 16.59
N GLN A 387 32.47 4.45 17.41
CA GLN A 387 32.44 3.76 18.70
C GLN A 387 32.39 4.80 19.82
N VAL A 388 32.04 4.28 21.02
CA VAL A 388 32.33 4.78 22.39
C VAL A 388 31.18 5.56 23.04
N PRO A 389 30.84 5.36 24.35
CA PRO A 389 30.84 4.15 25.18
C PRO A 389 29.57 4.00 26.06
N MET A 390 29.57 2.94 26.86
CA MET A 390 28.70 2.61 28.01
C MET A 390 28.16 3.80 28.83
N LEU A 391 26.88 3.74 29.17
CA LEU A 391 26.43 3.99 30.54
C LEU A 391 25.35 2.97 30.91
N LEU A 392 25.73 2.10 31.82
CA LEU A 392 24.93 1.09 32.51
C LEU A 392 24.13 1.76 33.65
N ASP A 393 23.12 1.05 34.12
CA ASP A 393 22.52 1.16 35.47
C ASP A 393 21.48 2.25 35.75
N ALA A 394 20.25 2.08 35.23
CA ALA A 394 19.03 2.57 35.90
C ALA A 394 17.67 2.01 35.40
N ILE A 395 17.59 0.92 34.62
CA ILE A 395 16.28 0.42 34.12
C ILE A 395 16.15 -1.08 34.34
N ASN A 396 16.16 -1.50 35.61
CA ASN A 396 15.93 -2.90 36.01
C ASN A 396 14.80 -3.08 37.04
N SER A 397 13.83 -2.16 37.12
CA SER A 397 12.76 -2.32 38.13
C SER A 397 11.32 -2.11 37.68
N ILE A 398 11.00 -1.91 36.40
CA ILE A 398 9.60 -1.85 35.99
C ILE A 398 9.42 -2.46 34.60
N LEU A 399 9.13 -3.77 34.57
CA LEU A 399 8.18 -4.45 33.67
C LEU A 399 8.28 -5.97 33.86
N PHE A 400 7.36 -6.47 34.69
CA PHE A 400 6.94 -7.86 34.88
C PHE A 400 7.91 -8.86 35.55
N SER A 401 7.58 -9.15 36.80
CA SER A 401 7.55 -10.49 37.36
C SER A 401 6.81 -11.46 36.41
N VAL A 402 7.45 -12.56 36.02
CA VAL A 402 7.16 -13.92 36.51
C VAL A 402 8.13 -14.87 35.80
N GLN A 403 8.84 -15.60 36.64
CA GLN A 403 9.67 -16.75 36.39
C GLN A 403 8.81 -18.02 36.19
N TYR A 404 9.39 -18.97 35.43
CA TYR A 404 9.05 -20.39 35.22
C TYR A 404 7.92 -20.74 34.27
#